data_AF-W0FVQ7-F1
#
_entry.id   AF-W0FVQ7-F1
#
_cell.length_a   1.000
_cell.length_b   1.000
_cell.length_c   1.000
_cell.angle_alpha   90.00
_cell.angle_beta   90.00
_cell.angle_gamma   90.00
#
_symmetry.space_group_name_H-M   'P 1'
#
loop_
_entity.id
_entity.type
_entity.pdbx_description
1 polymer ?
#
loop_
_entity_poly.entity_id
_entity_poly.type
_entity_poly.pdbx_seq_one_letter_code
_entity_poly.pdbx_strand_id
1 'polypeptide(L)'
;MSVYDYPVPTTPWLNTAPGLFIDDYTSTASSTVSSLSRTLIYDYEQNPDSGNNVVALAAKAGYSTWWISNQGKLGEHDTRISVIASDAEHATFLKKGSFASRKTDDKLLLQETERALADTSSPKIIFLHMMGSHPNPCDSLNS
;
A
#
# COMPACT_ATOMS: atom_id res chain seq x y z
N MET A 1 17.11 -6.30 -5.80
CA MET A 1 16.24 -7.48 -5.95
C MET A 1 16.78 -8.32 -7.09
N SER A 2 16.69 -9.67 -7.07
CA SER A 2 17.29 -10.50 -8.13
C SER A 2 16.65 -10.35 -9.50
N VAL A 3 15.41 -9.83 -9.56
CA VAL A 3 14.76 -9.47 -10.82
C VAL A 3 15.42 -8.26 -11.51
N TYR A 4 16.21 -7.50 -10.75
CA TYR A 4 17.05 -6.38 -11.20
C TYR A 4 18.53 -6.73 -10.97
N ASP A 5 18.95 -7.92 -11.40
CA ASP A 5 20.34 -8.41 -11.42
C ASP A 5 21.08 -8.54 -10.07
N TYR A 6 20.40 -8.43 -8.93
CA TYR A 6 21.04 -8.71 -7.64
C TYR A 6 21.47 -10.20 -7.56
N PRO A 7 22.73 -10.51 -7.21
CA PRO A 7 23.30 -11.85 -7.39
C PRO A 7 22.69 -12.95 -6.50
N VAL A 8 21.97 -12.58 -5.43
CA VAL A 8 21.30 -13.53 -4.53
C VAL A 8 19.82 -13.63 -4.91
N PRO A 9 19.23 -14.85 -5.02
CA PRO A 9 17.85 -15.06 -5.46
C PRO A 9 16.82 -14.57 -4.43
N THR A 10 16.63 -13.26 -4.36
CA THR A 10 15.76 -12.56 -3.41
C THR A 10 14.31 -12.46 -3.89
N THR A 11 14.06 -12.66 -5.18
CA THR A 11 12.73 -12.54 -5.81
C THR A 11 12.45 -13.66 -6.81
N PRO A 12 12.61 -14.94 -6.45
CA PRO A 12 12.58 -16.06 -7.39
C PRO A 12 11.24 -16.19 -8.15
N TRP A 13 10.11 -15.83 -7.51
CA TRP A 13 8.82 -15.81 -8.18
C TRP A 13 8.69 -14.66 -9.19
N LEU A 14 9.16 -13.45 -8.85
CA LEU A 14 9.13 -12.32 -9.79
C LEU A 14 10.02 -12.55 -11.01
N ASN A 15 11.12 -13.30 -10.86
CA ASN A 15 12.01 -13.63 -11.97
C ASN A 15 11.32 -14.44 -13.09
N THR A 16 10.18 -15.08 -12.82
CA THR A 16 9.44 -15.90 -13.80
C THR A 16 8.02 -15.41 -14.06
N ALA A 17 7.56 -14.40 -13.32
CA ALA A 17 6.21 -13.86 -13.44
C ALA A 17 6.05 -13.06 -14.74
N PRO A 18 4.91 -13.17 -15.45
CA PRO A 18 4.60 -12.26 -16.55
C PRO A 18 4.38 -10.85 -15.99
N GLY A 19 5.18 -9.88 -16.43
CA GLY A 19 5.09 -8.50 -15.96
C GLY A 19 5.95 -7.53 -16.77
N LEU A 20 5.63 -6.25 -16.66
CA LEU A 20 6.51 -5.16 -17.12
C LEU A 20 7.41 -4.78 -15.94
N PHE A 21 8.72 -4.87 -16.14
CA PHE A 21 9.74 -4.43 -15.17
C PHE A 21 10.29 -3.09 -15.62
N ILE A 22 10.41 -2.15 -14.69
CA ILE A 22 10.83 -0.78 -14.97
C ILE A 22 12.13 -0.54 -14.20
N ASP A 23 13.22 -0.37 -14.94
CA ASP A 23 14.51 0.04 -14.41
C ASP A 23 14.53 1.55 -14.08
N ASP A 24 15.48 1.96 -13.25
CA ASP A 24 15.72 3.36 -12.88
C ASP A 24 14.55 4.11 -12.21
N TYR A 25 13.57 3.39 -11.66
CA TYR A 25 12.51 4.00 -10.86
C TYR A 25 13.06 4.51 -9.51
N THR A 26 12.91 5.81 -9.27
CA THR A 26 13.28 6.47 -8.01
C THR A 26 12.03 6.93 -7.27
N SER A 27 11.96 6.69 -5.96
CA SER A 27 10.83 7.14 -5.14
C SER A 27 10.78 8.66 -5.01
N THR A 28 9.58 9.21 -4.81
CA THR A 28 9.37 10.65 -4.67
C THR A 28 9.89 11.23 -3.35
N ALA A 29 10.15 10.37 -2.34
CA ALA A 29 10.88 10.69 -1.12
C ALA A 29 11.39 9.41 -0.42
N SER A 30 12.16 9.58 0.66
CA SER A 30 12.77 8.48 1.44
C SER A 30 11.95 7.98 2.63
N SER A 31 10.91 8.71 3.05
CA SER A 31 10.01 8.31 4.15
C SER A 31 8.63 7.93 3.63
N THR A 32 7.93 7.03 4.33
CA THR A 32 6.59 6.56 3.96
C THR A 32 5.63 7.72 3.73
N VAL A 33 5.54 8.66 4.68
CA VAL A 33 4.59 9.78 4.61
C VAL A 33 4.88 10.68 3.42
N SER A 34 6.14 11.11 3.27
CA SER A 34 6.51 12.04 2.21
C SER A 34 6.36 11.39 0.83
N SER A 35 6.76 10.13 0.69
CA SER A 35 6.71 9.40 -0.59
C SER A 35 5.27 9.13 -1.01
N LEU A 36 4.44 8.59 -0.11
CA LEU A 36 3.04 8.32 -0.41
C LEU A 36 2.24 9.61 -0.59
N SER A 37 2.50 10.67 0.17
CA SER A 37 1.80 11.96 -0.04
C SER A 37 2.07 12.51 -1.44
N ARG A 38 3.34 12.52 -1.88
CA ARG A 38 3.74 12.96 -3.24
C ARG A 38 3.19 12.07 -4.34
N THR A 39 3.01 10.79 -4.07
CA THR A 39 2.54 9.80 -5.06
C THR A 39 1.02 9.78 -5.19
N LEU A 40 0.28 9.95 -4.09
CA LEU A 40 -1.17 9.72 -4.04
C LEU A 40 -1.99 11.01 -4.09
N ILE A 41 -1.44 12.15 -3.68
CA ILE A 41 -2.13 13.45 -3.71
C ILE A 41 -1.91 14.10 -5.07
N TYR A 42 -3.00 14.58 -5.68
CA TYR A 42 -2.93 15.33 -6.92
C TYR A 42 -2.25 16.68 -6.70
N ASP A 43 -1.33 17.05 -7.59
CA ASP A 43 -0.68 18.37 -7.61
C ASP A 43 0.03 18.73 -6.27
N TYR A 44 0.66 17.73 -5.64
CA TYR A 44 1.21 17.84 -4.28
C TYR A 44 2.16 19.04 -4.06
N GLU A 45 3.01 19.39 -5.02
CA GLU A 45 3.98 20.49 -4.84
C GLU A 45 3.30 21.87 -4.82
N GLN A 46 2.17 22.00 -5.51
CA GLN A 46 1.42 23.23 -5.66
C GLN A 46 0.33 23.33 -4.58
N ASN A 47 -0.37 22.22 -4.29
CA ASN A 47 -1.45 22.15 -3.33
C ASN A 47 -1.55 20.75 -2.69
N PRO A 48 -0.90 20.50 -1.54
CA PRO A 48 -0.87 19.19 -0.87
C PRO A 48 -2.16 18.87 -0.09
N ASP A 49 -3.30 18.97 -0.77
CA ASP A 49 -4.63 18.68 -0.22
C ASP A 49 -4.88 17.16 -0.17
N SER A 50 -4.86 16.59 1.03
CA SER A 50 -5.13 15.17 1.22
C SER A 50 -6.53 14.74 0.76
N GLY A 51 -7.51 15.64 0.63
CA GLY A 51 -8.84 15.31 0.11
C GLY A 51 -8.89 15.18 -1.42
N ASN A 52 -7.89 15.69 -2.13
CA ASN A 52 -7.73 15.54 -3.56
C ASN A 52 -6.66 14.49 -3.88
N ASN A 53 -7.00 13.23 -3.68
CA ASN A 53 -6.09 12.10 -3.84
C ASN A 53 -6.65 11.03 -4.80
N VAL A 54 -5.81 10.09 -5.20
CA VAL A 54 -6.16 9.02 -6.15
C VAL A 54 -7.34 8.13 -5.69
N VAL A 55 -7.53 7.91 -4.39
CA VAL A 55 -8.65 7.11 -3.85
C VAL A 55 -9.97 7.86 -4.04
N ALA A 56 -10.01 9.13 -3.64
CA ALA A 56 -11.18 9.99 -3.83
C ALA A 56 -11.50 10.18 -5.33
N LEU A 57 -10.48 10.33 -6.18
CA LEU A 57 -10.64 10.45 -7.62
C LEU A 57 -11.17 9.15 -8.24
N ALA A 58 -10.72 7.98 -7.78
CA ALA A 58 -11.24 6.69 -8.21
C ALA A 58 -12.72 6.50 -7.85
N ALA A 59 -13.10 6.83 -6.62
CA ALA A 59 -14.50 6.79 -6.19
C ALA A 59 -15.37 7.73 -7.04
N LYS A 60 -14.89 8.96 -7.30
CA LYS A 60 -15.57 9.92 -8.18
C LYS A 60 -15.70 9.43 -9.63
N ALA A 61 -14.77 8.60 -10.09
CA ALA A 61 -14.82 7.97 -11.40
C ALA A 61 -15.75 6.74 -11.46
N GLY A 62 -16.41 6.37 -10.35
CA GLY A 62 -17.40 5.29 -10.29
C GLY A 62 -16.83 3.90 -9.97
N TYR A 63 -15.60 3.82 -9.47
CA TYR A 63 -15.03 2.56 -8.97
C TYR A 63 -15.44 2.32 -7.52
N SER A 64 -15.70 1.07 -7.16
CA SER A 64 -15.67 0.68 -5.74
C SER A 64 -14.22 0.61 -5.28
N THR A 65 -13.90 1.37 -4.24
CA THR A 65 -12.53 1.58 -3.77
C THR A 65 -12.26 0.83 -2.49
N TRP A 66 -11.19 0.05 -2.48
CA TRP A 66 -10.80 -0.80 -1.35
C TRP A 66 -9.40 -0.44 -0.89
N TRP A 67 -9.22 -0.15 0.40
CA TRP A 67 -7.92 0.05 1.02
C TRP A 67 -7.68 -1.04 2.07
N ILE A 68 -6.68 -1.87 1.85
CA ILE A 68 -6.35 -2.99 2.75
C ILE A 68 -4.91 -2.81 3.22
N SER A 69 -4.73 -2.59 4.52
CA SER A 69 -3.46 -2.14 5.09
C SER A 69 -2.97 -3.06 6.20
N ASN A 70 -1.70 -3.45 6.10
CA ASN A 70 -0.93 -4.02 7.20
C ASN A 70 -0.07 -2.98 7.93
N GLN A 71 -0.03 -1.75 7.43
CA GLN A 71 0.46 -0.60 8.18
C GLN A 71 -0.58 -0.13 9.20
N GLY A 72 -0.10 0.55 10.24
CA GLY A 72 -0.93 1.08 11.32
C GLY A 72 -1.90 2.15 10.85
N LYS A 73 -3.02 2.28 11.56
CA LYS A 73 -3.98 3.39 11.37
C LYS A 73 -3.61 4.63 12.20
N LEU A 74 -2.96 4.42 13.35
CA LEU A 74 -2.72 5.45 14.37
C LEU A 74 -1.24 5.52 14.76
N GLY A 75 -0.56 6.62 14.39
CA GLY A 75 0.84 6.89 14.73
C GLY A 75 1.28 8.24 14.18
N GLU A 76 2.37 8.82 14.70
CA GLU A 76 2.90 10.13 14.26
C GLU A 76 3.12 10.20 12.73
N HIS A 77 3.48 9.06 12.13
CA HIS A 77 3.67 8.90 10.69
C HIS A 77 2.43 8.39 9.93
N ASP A 78 1.41 7.85 10.60
CA ASP A 78 0.31 7.16 9.89
C ASP A 78 -0.88 8.10 9.60
N THR A 79 -0.95 9.26 10.27
CA THR A 79 -2.13 10.14 10.25
C THR A 79 -2.57 10.58 8.85
N ARG A 80 -1.65 11.05 8.00
CA ARG A 80 -2.00 11.55 6.65
C ARG A 80 -2.40 10.43 5.69
N ILE A 81 -1.71 9.29 5.75
CA ILE A 81 -2.03 8.14 4.90
C ILE A 81 -3.35 7.52 5.34
N SER A 82 -3.64 7.50 6.63
CA SER A 82 -4.95 7.11 7.16
C SER A 82 -6.09 8.01 6.69
N VAL A 83 -5.86 9.31 6.43
CA VAL A 83 -6.86 10.20 5.82
C VAL A 83 -7.14 9.77 4.38
N ILE A 84 -6.11 9.59 3.55
CA ILE A 84 -6.27 9.11 2.16
C ILE A 84 -6.96 7.74 2.13
N ALA A 85 -6.56 6.83 3.01
CA ALA A 85 -7.17 5.51 3.14
C ALA A 85 -8.64 5.57 3.58
N SER A 86 -9.04 6.59 4.35
CA SER A 86 -10.42 6.75 4.82
C SER A 86 -11.38 7.23 3.74
N ASP A 87 -10.87 7.73 2.62
CA ASP A 87 -11.69 8.05 1.43
C ASP A 87 -12.11 6.80 0.66
N ALA A 88 -11.53 5.63 0.96
CA ALA A 88 -11.98 4.37 0.37
C ALA A 88 -13.31 3.94 0.99
N GLU A 89 -14.27 3.57 0.14
CA GLU A 89 -15.54 2.93 0.52
C GLU A 89 -15.33 1.76 1.50
N HIS A 90 -14.31 0.93 1.24
CA HIS A 90 -13.96 -0.20 2.10
C HIS A 90 -12.52 -0.06 2.61
N ALA A 91 -12.35 0.36 3.87
CA ALA A 91 -11.04 0.49 4.49
C ALA A 91 -10.81 -0.53 5.62
N THR A 92 -9.89 -1.46 5.41
CA THR A 92 -9.50 -2.50 6.38
C THR A 92 -8.05 -2.31 6.82
N PHE A 93 -7.85 -2.23 8.14
CA PHE A 93 -6.52 -2.17 8.76
C PHE A 93 -6.31 -3.38 9.65
N LEU A 94 -5.31 -4.21 9.32
CA LEU A 94 -4.94 -5.37 10.13
C LEU A 94 -4.33 -4.94 11.49
N LYS A 95 -3.77 -3.72 11.55
CA LYS A 95 -3.23 -3.10 12.76
C LYS A 95 -4.04 -1.85 13.11
N LYS A 96 -4.70 -1.86 14.27
CA LYS A 96 -5.52 -0.73 14.74
C LYS A 96 -4.67 0.41 15.35
N GLY A 97 -3.45 0.12 15.82
CA GLY A 97 -2.49 1.10 16.36
C GLY A 97 -1.47 1.54 15.31
N SER A 98 -0.22 1.80 15.71
CA SER A 98 0.88 2.14 14.81
C SER A 98 1.39 0.90 14.06
N PHE A 99 2.30 1.09 13.09
CA PHE A 99 2.95 -0.03 12.39
C PHE A 99 3.60 -1.07 13.35
N ALA A 100 4.10 -0.62 14.52
CA ALA A 100 4.75 -1.45 15.53
C ALA A 100 3.79 -2.11 16.53
N SER A 101 2.50 -1.75 16.48
CA SER A 101 1.53 -2.20 17.50
C SER A 101 1.30 -3.72 17.52
N ARG A 102 1.59 -4.42 16.42
CA ARG A 102 1.50 -5.87 16.31
C ARG A 102 2.39 -6.38 15.18
N LYS A 103 3.05 -7.52 15.40
CA LYS A 103 3.69 -8.28 14.32
C LYS A 103 2.61 -9.02 13.53
N THR A 104 2.50 -8.69 12.24
CA THR A 104 1.45 -9.20 11.37
C THR A 104 2.08 -9.47 10.01
N ASP A 105 1.97 -10.70 9.53
CA ASP A 105 2.46 -11.11 8.20
C ASP A 105 1.58 -10.48 7.10
N ASP A 106 2.21 -9.95 6.04
CA ASP A 106 1.53 -9.38 4.88
C ASP A 106 0.64 -10.40 4.15
N LYS A 107 0.88 -11.71 4.30
CA LYS A 107 -0.02 -12.76 3.77
C LYS A 107 -1.45 -12.66 4.27
N LEU A 108 -1.67 -12.06 5.45
CA LEU A 108 -3.01 -11.85 5.97
C LEU A 108 -3.82 -10.83 5.14
N LEU A 109 -3.15 -10.01 4.31
CA LEU A 109 -3.83 -9.16 3.34
C LEU A 109 -4.56 -9.96 2.25
N LEU A 110 -4.11 -11.19 1.96
CA LEU A 110 -4.72 -12.04 0.92
C LEU A 110 -6.18 -12.35 1.24
N GLN A 111 -6.50 -12.66 2.50
CA GLN A 111 -7.87 -12.96 2.90
C GLN A 111 -8.82 -11.77 2.66
N GLU A 112 -8.38 -10.55 2.98
CA GLU A 112 -9.18 -9.35 2.74
C GLU A 112 -9.25 -9.02 1.24
N THR A 113 -8.19 -9.32 0.49
CA THR A 113 -8.16 -9.17 -0.97
C THR A 113 -9.16 -10.11 -1.64
N GLU A 114 -9.25 -11.37 -1.19
CA GLU A 114 -10.24 -12.33 -1.69
C GLU A 114 -11.68 -11.84 -1.45
N ARG A 115 -11.95 -11.23 -0.28
CA ARG A 115 -13.26 -10.62 0.00
C ARG A 115 -13.56 -9.46 -0.95
N ALA A 116 -12.59 -8.57 -1.17
CA ALA A 116 -12.73 -7.48 -2.13
C ALA A 116 -12.96 -8.01 -3.55
N LEU A 117 -12.30 -9.11 -3.94
CA LEU A 117 -12.45 -9.73 -5.25
C LEU A 117 -13.81 -10.42 -5.44
N ALA A 118 -14.38 -11.01 -4.38
CA ALA A 118 -15.66 -11.70 -4.42
C ALA A 118 -16.86 -10.78 -4.75
N ASP A 119 -16.77 -9.48 -4.44
CA ASP A 119 -17.81 -8.51 -4.80
C ASP A 119 -17.74 -8.15 -6.30
N THR A 120 -18.59 -8.72 -7.14
CA THR A 120 -18.54 -8.49 -8.60
C THR A 120 -19.48 -7.37 -9.08
N SER A 121 -20.03 -6.56 -8.17
CA SER A 121 -21.10 -5.59 -8.49
C SER A 121 -20.64 -4.39 -9.32
N SER A 122 -19.36 -4.00 -9.24
CA SER A 122 -18.82 -2.79 -9.84
C SER A 122 -17.35 -2.96 -10.24
N PRO A 123 -16.82 -2.14 -11.18
CA PRO A 123 -15.38 -2.05 -11.39
C PRO A 123 -14.69 -1.58 -10.12
N LYS A 124 -13.52 -2.16 -9.80
CA LYS A 124 -12.85 -1.96 -8.51
C LYS A 124 -11.44 -1.42 -8.66
N ILE A 125 -11.02 -0.64 -7.67
CA ILE A 125 -9.59 -0.35 -7.40
C ILE A 125 -9.28 -0.82 -5.99
N ILE A 126 -8.28 -1.70 -5.87
CA ILE A 126 -7.85 -2.28 -4.60
C ILE A 126 -6.42 -1.82 -4.32
N PHE A 127 -6.25 -1.03 -3.26
CA PHE A 127 -4.97 -0.57 -2.73
C PHE A 127 -4.51 -1.54 -1.62
N LEU A 128 -3.40 -2.24 -1.86
CA LEU A 128 -2.77 -3.12 -0.87
C LEU A 128 -1.54 -2.42 -0.27
N HIS A 129 -1.64 -2.02 1.00
CA HIS A 129 -0.55 -1.36 1.72
C HIS A 129 0.18 -2.33 2.66
N MET A 130 1.25 -2.92 2.14
CA MET A 130 2.09 -3.91 2.83
C MET A 130 3.04 -3.27 3.83
N MET A 131 3.53 -4.05 4.80
CA MET A 131 4.71 -3.67 5.59
C MET A 131 6.00 -3.84 4.77
N GLY A 132 6.07 -4.86 3.92
CA GLY A 132 7.23 -5.13 3.07
C GLY A 132 8.51 -5.35 3.88
N SER A 133 9.60 -4.72 3.45
CA SER A 133 10.93 -4.84 4.07
C SER A 133 11.22 -3.78 5.14
N HIS A 134 10.19 -3.38 5.90
CA HIS A 134 10.33 -2.41 7.00
C HIS A 134 11.48 -2.80 7.95
N PRO A 135 12.18 -1.83 8.60
CA PRO A 135 13.23 -2.10 9.56
C PRO A 135 12.87 -3.20 10.56
N ASN A 136 13.87 -4.04 10.87
CA ASN A 136 13.77 -5.31 11.60
C ASN A 136 13.14 -6.44 10.77
N PRO A 137 13.89 -7.06 9.84
CA PRO A 137 13.38 -8.12 8.97
C PRO A 137 12.88 -9.34 9.75
N CYS A 138 13.33 -9.54 11.00
CA CYS A 138 12.85 -10.61 11.87
C CYS A 138 11.35 -10.47 12.22
N ASP A 139 10.77 -9.27 12.11
CA ASP A 139 9.34 -9.08 12.34
C ASP A 139 8.47 -9.59 11.17
N SER A 140 9.10 -9.84 10.02
CA SER A 140 8.48 -10.42 8.82
C SER A 140 8.74 -11.93 8.69
N LEU A 141 9.53 -12.53 9.60
CA LEU A 141 9.80 -13.97 9.65
C LEU A 141 8.85 -14.60 10.67
N ASN A 142 7.85 -15.36 10.18
CA ASN A 142 6.92 -16.24 10.91
C ASN A 142 6.80 -16.05 12.43
N SER A 143 5.67 -15.49 12.88
CA SER A 143 5.06 -15.81 14.18
C SER A 143 3.97 -16.85 13.99
#